data_AF-A0A939ZS94-F1
#
_entry.id   AF-A0A939ZS94-F1
#
_cell.length_a   1.000
_cell.length_b   1.000
_cell.length_c   1.000
_cell.angle_alpha   90.00
_cell.angle_beta   90.00
_cell.angle_gamma   90.00
#
_symmetry.space_group_name_H-M   'P 1'
#
loop_
_entity.id
_entity.type
_entity.pdbx_description
1 polymer ?
#
loop_
_entity_poly.entity_id
_entity_poly.type
_entity_poly.pdbx_seq_one_letter_code
_entity_poly.pdbx_strand_id
1 'polypeptide(L)'
;ALNARNAGVDVCMDECIALAREALSEFPSSEGLTLALASALFNAGYVRYGEHHLDDEDSYSVYDVARHRGYAEWQEAIKLYERLLPTLSAGPARCQAVSELSQLYKNVGLSDKALALADAAPDLEGSKPLLRIKAYDGKEAVRAGGEALVTLMHTSAELIARIVLSDGHLSPKEAANALKGAVGLFDQVCPRDYGSEAGLLACLEMLRSYYLWVGGDRDGAFLALDHAGDLAKDFDALSGDTHTTPILRLVGEGRAPKDSAFAAELPDLWPWWDVREGDRVKAEISKDPRWKAWVRKLK
;
A
#
# COMPACT_ATOMS: atom_id res chain seq x y z
N ALA A 1 1.39 0.32 0.33
CA ALA A 1 0.17 0.40 1.18
C ALA A 1 0.12 -0.76 2.18
N LEU A 2 0.00 -0.47 3.48
CA LEU A 2 0.13 -1.42 4.61
C LEU A 2 -1.24 -1.75 5.24
N ASN A 3 -2.31 -1.77 4.45
CA ASN A 3 -3.68 -1.69 4.98
C ASN A 3 -4.43 -3.03 5.17
N ALA A 4 -3.83 -4.19 4.92
CA ALA A 4 -4.55 -5.47 5.09
C ALA A 4 -4.05 -6.37 6.23
N ARG A 5 -3.09 -5.92 7.07
CA ARG A 5 -3.04 -6.46 8.45
C ARG A 5 -4.26 -6.01 9.29
N ASN A 6 -5.13 -5.16 8.73
CA ASN A 6 -6.39 -4.70 9.31
C ASN A 6 -7.53 -5.73 9.16
N ALA A 7 -7.31 -6.98 9.54
CA ALA A 7 -8.36 -8.00 9.66
C ALA A 7 -9.25 -7.81 10.91
N GLY A 8 -9.33 -6.59 11.46
CA GLY A 8 -10.10 -6.29 12.68
C GLY A 8 -9.61 -7.03 13.94
N VAL A 9 -8.37 -7.53 13.95
CA VAL A 9 -7.78 -8.14 15.14
C VAL A 9 -6.71 -7.22 15.72
N ASP A 10 -7.11 -6.45 16.75
CA ASP A 10 -6.21 -5.67 17.60
C ASP A 10 -5.43 -6.63 18.52
N VAL A 11 -4.44 -7.36 17.98
CA VAL A 11 -3.68 -8.32 18.80
C VAL A 11 -2.55 -7.63 19.58
N CYS A 12 -2.16 -6.39 19.25
CA CYS A 12 -0.99 -5.76 19.88
C CYS A 12 -0.95 -4.21 19.86
N MET A 13 -1.94 -3.49 19.29
CA MET A 13 -1.80 -2.02 19.18
C MET A 13 -1.82 -1.34 20.55
N ASP A 14 -2.60 -1.86 21.49
CA ASP A 14 -2.61 -1.36 22.87
C ASP A 14 -1.25 -1.50 23.56
N GLU A 15 -0.60 -2.67 23.43
CA GLU A 15 0.72 -2.91 24.02
C GLU A 15 1.78 -2.02 23.38
N CYS A 16 1.78 -1.90 22.04
CA CYS A 16 2.69 -1.00 21.33
C CYS A 16 2.52 0.47 21.75
N ILE A 17 1.28 0.95 21.86
CA ILE A 17 1.00 2.33 22.28
C ILE A 17 1.41 2.52 23.74
N ALA A 18 1.08 1.58 24.63
CA ALA A 18 1.43 1.66 26.05
C ALA A 18 2.96 1.71 26.24
N LEU A 19 3.70 0.80 25.60
CA LEU A 19 5.16 0.76 25.65
C LEU A 19 5.79 2.04 25.08
N ALA A 20 5.28 2.54 23.95
CA ALA A 20 5.78 3.77 23.36
C ALA A 20 5.51 5.00 24.25
N ARG A 21 4.36 5.04 24.94
CA ARG A 21 4.03 6.09 25.92
C ARG A 21 4.91 6.02 27.16
N GLU A 22 5.14 4.83 27.71
CA GLU A 22 6.05 4.61 28.84
C GLU A 22 7.46 5.06 28.49
N ALA A 23 8.01 4.61 27.36
CA ALA A 23 9.32 5.01 26.89
C ALA A 23 9.43 6.52 26.66
N LEU A 24 8.39 7.16 26.10
CA LEU A 24 8.38 8.61 25.90
C LEU A 24 8.26 9.39 27.22
N SER A 25 7.67 8.79 28.27
CA SER A 25 7.65 9.39 29.60
C SER A 25 9.04 9.44 30.24
N GLU A 26 9.87 8.43 29.98
CA GLU A 26 11.28 8.39 30.41
C GLU A 26 12.20 9.25 29.52
N PHE A 27 11.91 9.31 28.21
CA PHE A 27 12.72 10.00 27.21
C PHE A 27 11.91 11.01 26.37
N PRO A 28 11.39 12.10 26.96
CA PRO A 28 10.40 12.99 26.33
C PRO A 28 10.90 13.74 25.09
N SER A 29 12.21 13.87 24.93
CA SER A 29 12.84 14.55 23.77
C SER A 29 13.23 13.59 22.65
N SER A 30 12.91 12.29 22.75
CA SER A 30 13.29 11.31 21.75
C SER A 30 12.42 11.44 20.49
N GLU A 31 13.04 11.88 19.39
CA GLU A 31 12.38 11.97 18.08
C GLU A 31 11.91 10.60 17.58
N GLY A 32 12.75 9.56 17.75
CA GLY A 32 12.43 8.21 17.32
C GLY A 32 11.26 7.60 18.08
N LEU A 33 11.18 7.82 19.41
CA LEU A 33 10.04 7.35 20.21
C LEU A 33 8.77 8.15 19.91
N THR A 34 8.89 9.46 19.67
CA THR A 34 7.75 10.29 19.25
C THR A 34 7.21 9.82 17.90
N LEU A 35 8.08 9.52 16.93
CA LEU A 35 7.70 8.99 15.63
C LEU A 35 7.01 7.63 15.79
N ALA A 36 7.60 6.72 16.56
CA ALA A 36 7.05 5.38 16.78
C ALA A 36 5.65 5.43 17.41
N LEU A 37 5.44 6.28 18.42
CA LEU A 37 4.12 6.48 19.02
C LEU A 37 3.13 7.05 18.00
N ALA A 38 3.53 8.07 17.24
CA ALA A 38 2.67 8.68 16.23
C ALA A 38 2.24 7.67 15.15
N SER A 39 3.18 6.85 14.66
CA SER A 39 2.90 5.79 13.67
C SER A 39 2.06 4.67 14.26
N ALA A 40 2.24 4.31 15.54
CA ALA A 40 1.37 3.36 16.22
C ALA A 40 -0.07 3.88 16.30
N LEU A 41 -0.26 5.14 16.69
CA LEU A 41 -1.59 5.77 16.76
C LEU A 41 -2.24 5.95 15.38
N PHE A 42 -1.46 6.31 14.36
CA PHE A 42 -1.89 6.33 12.96
C PHE A 42 -2.50 4.98 12.55
N ASN A 43 -1.76 3.90 12.76
CA ASN A 43 -2.21 2.54 12.43
C ASN A 43 -3.39 2.10 13.32
N ALA A 44 -3.41 2.46 14.60
CA ALA A 44 -4.48 2.08 15.52
C ALA A 44 -5.85 2.61 15.08
N GLY A 45 -5.92 3.84 14.55
CA GLY A 45 -7.18 4.35 14.02
C GLY A 45 -7.68 3.57 12.80
N TYR A 46 -6.78 3.08 11.94
CA TYR A 46 -7.15 2.18 10.84
C TYR A 46 -7.59 0.80 11.34
N VAL A 47 -6.83 0.18 12.26
CA VAL A 47 -7.13 -1.17 12.78
C VAL A 47 -8.46 -1.21 13.52
N ARG A 48 -8.73 -0.21 14.37
CA ARG A 48 -9.89 -0.20 15.28
C ARG A 48 -11.17 0.22 14.60
N TYR A 49 -11.05 1.22 13.74
CA TYR A 49 -12.23 1.90 13.22
C TYR A 49 -12.37 1.75 11.71
N GLY A 50 -11.29 1.45 10.99
CA GLY A 50 -11.28 1.39 9.53
C GLY A 50 -11.19 2.76 8.87
N GLU A 51 -10.90 2.75 7.57
CA GLU A 51 -11.01 3.92 6.69
C GLU A 51 -12.42 3.92 6.08
N HIS A 52 -13.20 4.97 6.31
CA HIS A 52 -14.57 5.05 5.81
C HIS A 52 -14.70 6.08 4.70
N HIS A 53 -15.33 5.67 3.61
CA HIS A 53 -15.60 6.53 2.47
C HIS A 53 -17.10 6.66 2.21
N LEU A 54 -17.47 7.76 1.58
CA LEU A 54 -18.78 8.08 1.07
C LEU A 54 -18.64 8.39 -0.42
N ASP A 55 -19.73 8.28 -1.17
CA ASP A 55 -19.78 8.82 -2.53
C ASP A 55 -20.20 10.30 -2.46
N ASP A 56 -19.47 11.17 -3.15
CA ASP A 56 -19.87 12.57 -3.32
C ASP A 56 -20.96 12.73 -4.39
N GLU A 57 -21.40 13.98 -4.61
CA GLU A 57 -22.45 14.30 -5.59
C GLU A 57 -22.04 13.90 -7.03
N ASP A 58 -20.73 13.83 -7.30
CA ASP A 58 -20.14 13.47 -8.58
C ASP A 58 -19.69 11.99 -8.60
N SER A 59 -20.16 11.15 -7.68
CA SER A 59 -19.85 9.71 -7.61
C SER A 59 -18.38 9.35 -7.38
N TYR A 60 -17.56 10.29 -6.89
CA TYR A 60 -16.20 10.00 -6.44
C TYR A 60 -16.18 9.54 -4.98
N SER A 61 -15.22 8.66 -4.67
CA SER A 61 -14.99 8.23 -3.29
C SER A 61 -14.31 9.33 -2.48
N VAL A 62 -14.97 9.78 -1.40
CA VAL A 62 -14.48 10.81 -0.47
C VAL A 62 -14.46 10.28 0.97
N TYR A 63 -13.54 10.79 1.79
CA TYR A 63 -13.44 10.37 3.20
C TYR A 63 -14.65 10.83 4.01
N ASP A 64 -15.15 9.97 4.91
CA ASP A 64 -16.13 10.35 5.94
C ASP A 64 -15.45 11.20 7.03
N VAL A 65 -15.17 12.46 6.69
CA VAL A 65 -14.47 13.43 7.55
C VAL A 65 -15.17 13.61 8.89
N ALA A 66 -16.50 13.61 8.92
CA ALA A 66 -17.27 13.80 10.14
C ALA A 66 -16.99 12.67 11.14
N ARG A 67 -17.00 11.43 10.66
CA ARG A 67 -16.65 10.26 11.46
C ARG A 67 -15.18 10.27 11.89
N HIS A 68 -14.26 10.51 10.95
CA HIS A 68 -12.82 10.43 11.20
C HIS A 68 -12.30 11.49 12.19
N ARG A 69 -12.96 12.64 12.29
CA ARG A 69 -12.64 13.65 13.33
C ARG A 69 -12.88 13.15 14.75
N GLY A 70 -13.71 12.11 14.92
CA GLY A 70 -13.95 11.47 16.21
C GLY A 70 -12.87 10.50 16.65
N TYR A 71 -11.89 10.15 15.80
CA TYR A 71 -10.89 9.12 16.11
C TYR A 71 -9.77 9.72 16.97
N ALA A 72 -9.77 9.40 18.27
CA ALA A 72 -8.86 10.01 19.25
C ALA A 72 -7.38 9.77 18.93
N GLU A 73 -7.06 8.57 18.46
CA GLU A 73 -5.71 8.14 18.07
C GLU A 73 -5.18 8.99 16.92
N TRP A 74 -6.00 9.26 15.91
CA TRP A 74 -5.62 10.14 14.80
C TRP A 74 -5.43 11.59 15.25
N GLN A 75 -6.29 12.09 16.16
CA GLN A 75 -6.10 13.44 16.73
C GLN A 75 -4.82 13.56 17.55
N GLU A 76 -4.43 12.51 18.27
CA GLU A 76 -3.16 12.45 19.01
C GLU A 76 -1.97 12.35 18.05
N ALA A 77 -2.03 11.46 17.06
CA ALA A 77 -0.99 11.28 16.05
C ALA A 77 -0.69 12.59 15.30
N ILE A 78 -1.72 13.33 14.85
CA ILE A 78 -1.56 14.63 14.19
C ILE A 78 -0.72 15.58 15.05
N LYS A 79 -1.05 15.72 16.34
CA LYS A 79 -0.33 16.62 17.25
C LYS A 79 1.13 16.20 17.43
N LEU A 80 1.40 14.89 17.51
CA LEU A 80 2.75 14.37 17.64
C LEU A 80 3.57 14.66 16.36
N TYR A 81 3.02 14.40 15.17
CA TYR A 81 3.72 14.71 13.92
C TYR A 81 3.92 16.22 13.73
N GLU A 82 2.92 17.05 14.03
CA GLU A 82 3.03 18.52 13.92
C GLU A 82 4.18 19.07 14.78
N ARG A 83 4.35 18.51 15.98
CA ARG A 83 5.46 18.87 16.89
C ARG A 83 6.81 18.32 16.43
N LEU A 84 6.83 17.10 15.91
CA LEU A 84 8.04 16.37 15.54
C LEU A 84 8.63 16.85 14.21
N LEU A 85 7.79 17.12 13.22
CA LEU A 85 8.22 17.40 11.85
C LEU A 85 9.24 18.56 11.72
N PRO A 86 9.14 19.67 12.49
CA PRO A 86 10.14 20.73 12.44
C PRO A 86 11.54 20.33 12.93
N THR A 87 11.65 19.28 13.75
CA THR A 87 12.93 18.85 14.35
C THR A 87 13.65 17.81 13.49
N LEU A 88 12.88 17.04 12.71
CA LEU A 88 13.42 15.98 11.85
C LEU A 88 14.27 16.54 10.70
N SER A 89 15.51 16.06 10.62
CA SER A 89 16.38 16.25 9.46
C SER A 89 15.88 15.51 8.22
N ALA A 90 16.36 15.91 7.04
CA ALA A 90 16.00 15.24 5.79
C ALA A 90 16.44 13.77 5.82
N GLY A 91 15.50 12.85 5.61
CA GLY A 91 15.78 11.42 5.67
C GLY A 91 14.49 10.58 5.78
N PRO A 92 14.63 9.25 5.94
CA PRO A 92 13.51 8.32 5.98
C PRO A 92 12.45 8.67 7.03
N ALA A 93 12.87 9.04 8.24
CA ALA A 93 11.98 9.43 9.34
C ALA A 93 11.09 10.64 8.97
N ARG A 94 11.69 11.67 8.36
CA ARG A 94 10.94 12.85 7.88
C ARG A 94 9.99 12.48 6.75
N CYS A 95 10.42 11.67 5.79
CA CYS A 95 9.55 11.22 4.69
C CYS A 95 8.34 10.44 5.22
N GLN A 96 8.55 9.54 6.19
CA GLN A 96 7.47 8.81 6.84
C GLN A 96 6.49 9.77 7.55
N ALA A 97 7.01 10.68 8.38
CA ALA A 97 6.19 11.65 9.09
C ALA A 97 5.36 12.53 8.13
N VAL A 98 5.95 13.02 7.04
CA VAL A 98 5.23 13.79 6.01
C VAL A 98 4.14 12.95 5.36
N SER A 99 4.42 11.70 4.99
CA SER A 99 3.45 10.82 4.34
C SER A 99 2.26 10.51 5.26
N GLU A 100 2.52 10.06 6.48
CA GLU A 100 1.47 9.68 7.45
C GLU A 100 0.67 10.91 7.89
N LEU A 101 1.31 12.06 8.14
CA LEU A 101 0.61 13.30 8.48
C LEU A 101 -0.24 13.83 7.32
N SER A 102 0.27 13.79 6.08
CA SER A 102 -0.50 14.21 4.90
C SER A 102 -1.76 13.35 4.72
N GLN A 103 -1.64 12.05 4.95
CA GLN A 103 -2.78 11.13 4.93
C GLN A 103 -3.77 11.45 6.07
N LEU A 104 -3.31 11.69 7.30
CA LEU A 104 -4.19 12.09 8.40
C LEU A 104 -4.93 13.39 8.12
N TYR A 105 -4.23 14.41 7.60
CA TYR A 105 -4.86 15.66 7.19
C TYR A 105 -5.94 15.44 6.14
N LYS A 106 -5.70 14.58 5.14
CA LYS A 106 -6.74 14.17 4.18
C LYS A 106 -7.93 13.51 4.89
N ASN A 107 -7.68 12.53 5.76
CA ASN A 107 -8.73 11.76 6.46
C ASN A 107 -9.67 12.65 7.27
N VAL A 108 -9.14 13.71 7.90
CA VAL A 108 -9.91 14.62 8.78
C VAL A 108 -10.34 15.93 8.08
N GLY A 109 -10.17 16.02 6.76
CA GLY A 109 -10.61 17.15 5.95
C GLY A 109 -9.82 18.45 6.18
N LEU A 110 -8.53 18.33 6.47
CA LEU A 110 -7.56 19.44 6.58
C LEU A 110 -6.73 19.55 5.30
N SER A 111 -7.40 19.62 4.14
CA SER A 111 -6.77 19.58 2.82
C SER A 111 -5.70 20.65 2.62
N ASP A 112 -5.93 21.88 3.09
CA ASP A 112 -4.95 22.97 2.97
C ASP A 112 -3.63 22.65 3.67
N LYS A 113 -3.68 21.94 4.81
CA LYS A 113 -2.46 21.52 5.51
C LYS A 113 -1.75 20.37 4.78
N ALA A 114 -2.50 19.44 4.19
CA ALA A 114 -1.92 18.39 3.36
C ALA A 114 -1.23 18.99 2.11
N LEU A 115 -1.86 19.98 1.47
CA LEU A 115 -1.30 20.70 0.33
C LEU A 115 -0.04 21.48 0.73
N ALA A 116 -0.04 22.16 1.87
CA ALA A 116 1.15 22.86 2.35
C ALA A 116 2.36 21.93 2.57
N LEU A 117 2.12 20.67 3.01
CA LEU A 117 3.17 19.66 3.09
C LEU A 117 3.67 19.22 1.70
N ALA A 118 2.76 19.08 0.74
CA ALA A 118 3.10 18.72 -0.64
C ALA A 118 3.89 19.83 -1.34
N ASP A 119 3.46 21.09 -1.21
CA ASP A 119 4.13 22.27 -1.82
C ASP A 119 5.53 22.50 -1.26
N ALA A 120 5.82 22.02 -0.04
CA ALA A 120 7.15 22.07 0.56
C ALA A 120 8.06 20.90 0.13
N ALA A 121 7.52 19.88 -0.54
CA ALA A 121 8.29 18.75 -1.03
C ALA A 121 8.98 19.09 -2.36
N PRO A 122 10.14 18.46 -2.67
CA PRO A 122 10.75 18.62 -3.98
C PRO A 122 9.88 18.00 -5.07
N ASP A 123 9.85 18.66 -6.23
CA ASP A 123 9.28 18.09 -7.46
C ASP A 123 9.91 16.72 -7.78
N LEU A 124 9.21 15.90 -8.56
CA LEU A 124 9.67 14.56 -8.92
C LEU A 124 11.08 14.59 -9.53
N GLU A 125 11.39 15.53 -10.43
CA GLU A 125 12.72 15.68 -11.02
C GLU A 125 13.82 16.08 -10.03
N GLY A 126 13.43 16.74 -8.93
CA GLY A 126 14.28 17.10 -7.80
C GLY A 126 14.33 16.04 -6.71
N SER A 127 13.63 14.92 -6.86
CA SER A 127 13.61 13.85 -5.88
C SER A 127 14.95 13.09 -5.81
N LYS A 128 15.25 12.53 -4.63
CA LYS A 128 16.49 11.78 -4.38
C LYS A 128 16.74 10.65 -5.40
N PRO A 129 15.76 9.81 -5.79
CA PRO A 129 15.99 8.76 -6.78
C PRO A 129 16.48 9.31 -8.12
N LEU A 130 15.88 10.38 -8.63
CA LEU A 130 16.26 10.95 -9.93
C LEU A 130 17.54 11.79 -9.87
N LEU A 131 17.79 12.51 -8.77
CA LEU A 131 19.05 13.23 -8.58
C LEU A 131 20.25 12.28 -8.49
N ARG A 132 20.09 11.07 -7.91
CA ARG A 132 21.18 10.07 -7.86
C ARG A 132 21.61 9.61 -9.24
N ILE A 133 20.69 9.50 -10.20
CA ILE A 133 21.04 9.17 -11.60
C ILE A 133 21.97 10.25 -12.18
N LYS A 134 21.66 11.53 -11.92
CA LYS A 134 22.46 12.68 -12.40
C LYS A 134 23.81 12.82 -11.68
N ALA A 135 23.93 12.28 -10.47
CA ALA A 135 25.12 12.40 -9.63
C ALA A 135 26.19 11.32 -9.89
N TYR A 136 25.82 10.24 -10.60
CA TYR A 136 26.71 9.13 -10.89
C TYR A 136 26.95 8.99 -12.40
N ASP A 137 28.07 8.36 -12.75
CA ASP A 137 28.40 7.90 -14.10
C ASP A 137 28.56 6.37 -14.11
N GLY A 138 28.63 5.78 -15.31
CA GLY A 138 29.01 4.38 -15.49
C GLY A 138 28.08 3.38 -14.79
N LYS A 139 28.64 2.41 -14.06
CA LYS A 139 27.90 1.31 -13.43
C LYS A 139 26.93 1.81 -12.36
N GLU A 140 27.34 2.82 -11.61
CA GLU A 140 26.60 3.45 -10.53
C GLU A 140 25.38 4.22 -11.07
N ALA A 141 25.51 4.89 -12.22
CA ALA A 141 24.38 5.52 -12.90
C ALA A 141 23.34 4.50 -13.35
N VAL A 142 23.77 3.38 -13.94
CA VAL A 142 22.87 2.30 -14.37
C VAL A 142 22.15 1.67 -13.17
N ARG A 143 22.87 1.43 -12.07
CA ARG A 143 22.26 0.95 -10.81
C ARG A 143 21.21 1.93 -10.28
N ALA A 144 21.56 3.21 -10.17
CA ALA A 144 20.64 4.24 -9.68
C ALA A 144 19.41 4.38 -10.59
N GLY A 145 19.60 4.24 -11.91
CA GLY A 145 18.50 4.20 -12.87
C GLY A 145 17.56 3.01 -12.65
N GLY A 146 18.10 1.82 -12.39
CA GLY A 146 17.30 0.64 -12.06
C GLY A 146 16.53 0.80 -10.73
N GLU A 147 17.19 1.30 -9.68
CA GLU A 147 16.53 1.58 -8.38
C GLU A 147 15.38 2.59 -8.53
N ALA A 148 15.59 3.64 -9.32
CA ALA A 148 14.56 4.65 -9.60
C ALA A 148 13.41 4.07 -10.44
N LEU A 149 13.72 3.25 -11.46
CA LEU A 149 12.71 2.63 -12.31
C LEU A 149 11.75 1.74 -11.50
N VAL A 150 12.29 0.87 -10.65
CA VAL A 150 11.48 0.00 -9.76
C VAL A 150 10.58 0.84 -8.85
N THR A 151 11.15 1.89 -8.23
CA THR A 151 10.39 2.82 -7.37
C THR A 151 9.24 3.50 -8.12
N LEU A 152 9.51 3.98 -9.34
CA LEU A 152 8.50 4.66 -10.17
C LEU A 152 7.42 3.71 -10.65
N MET A 153 7.77 2.47 -11.01
CA MET A 153 6.81 1.45 -11.41
C MET A 153 5.88 1.07 -10.25
N HIS A 154 6.44 0.80 -9.07
CA HIS A 154 5.69 0.54 -7.84
C HIS A 154 4.70 1.68 -7.57
N THR A 155 5.20 2.91 -7.54
CA THR A 155 4.39 4.10 -7.29
C THR A 155 3.30 4.28 -8.35
N SER A 156 3.62 4.05 -9.62
CA SER A 156 2.65 4.16 -10.72
C SER A 156 1.54 3.12 -10.60
N ALA A 157 1.87 1.88 -10.23
CA ALA A 157 0.89 0.83 -10.05
C ALA A 157 -0.03 1.09 -8.86
N GLU A 158 0.50 1.57 -7.73
CA GLU A 158 -0.32 2.02 -6.60
C GLU A 158 -1.21 3.21 -6.99
N LEU A 159 -0.72 4.18 -7.77
CA LEU A 159 -1.51 5.31 -8.25
C LEU A 159 -2.66 4.85 -9.16
N ILE A 160 -2.42 3.92 -10.07
CA ILE A 160 -3.47 3.34 -10.92
C ILE A 160 -4.55 2.69 -10.06
N ALA A 161 -4.17 1.87 -9.07
CA ALA A 161 -5.13 1.25 -8.16
C ALA A 161 -5.95 2.30 -7.38
N ARG A 162 -5.31 3.35 -6.89
CA ARG A 162 -6.00 4.45 -6.18
C ARG A 162 -6.99 5.19 -7.08
N ILE A 163 -6.64 5.46 -8.33
CA ILE A 163 -7.55 6.09 -9.29
C ILE A 163 -8.76 5.17 -9.53
N VAL A 164 -8.51 3.87 -9.76
CA VAL A 164 -9.56 2.87 -9.97
C VAL A 164 -10.53 2.79 -8.79
N LEU A 165 -10.03 2.88 -7.55
CA LEU A 165 -10.84 2.86 -6.34
C LEU A 165 -11.61 4.16 -6.12
N SER A 166 -11.09 5.29 -6.60
CA SER A 166 -11.64 6.62 -6.30
C SER A 166 -12.63 7.09 -7.36
N ASP A 167 -12.47 6.67 -8.61
CA ASP A 167 -13.31 7.09 -9.73
C ASP A 167 -14.51 6.14 -9.94
N GLY A 168 -15.66 6.54 -9.41
CA GLY A 168 -16.90 5.77 -9.53
C GLY A 168 -17.49 5.71 -10.94
N HIS A 169 -16.93 6.43 -11.92
CA HIS A 169 -17.38 6.40 -13.31
C HIS A 169 -16.76 5.27 -14.13
N LEU A 170 -15.64 4.70 -13.67
CA LEU A 170 -14.99 3.61 -14.37
C LEU A 170 -15.91 2.39 -14.39
N SER A 171 -16.21 1.89 -15.58
CA SER A 171 -16.88 0.61 -15.69
C SER A 171 -15.99 -0.50 -15.11
N PRO A 172 -16.58 -1.61 -14.61
CA PRO A 172 -15.79 -2.73 -14.11
C PRO A 172 -14.75 -3.25 -15.11
N LYS A 173 -15.07 -3.19 -16.41
CA LYS A 173 -14.14 -3.59 -17.47
C LYS A 173 -12.96 -2.63 -17.62
N GLU A 174 -13.19 -1.32 -17.54
CA GLU A 174 -12.14 -0.31 -17.61
C GLU A 174 -11.21 -0.41 -16.39
N ALA A 175 -11.78 -0.54 -15.19
CA ALA A 175 -11.06 -0.79 -13.95
C ALA A 175 -10.17 -2.04 -14.05
N ALA A 176 -10.72 -3.18 -14.47
CA ALA A 176 -9.97 -4.42 -14.64
C ALA A 176 -8.85 -4.30 -15.68
N ASN A 177 -9.06 -3.55 -16.77
CA ASN A 177 -8.04 -3.31 -17.78
C ASN A 177 -6.92 -2.38 -17.29
N ALA A 178 -7.26 -1.34 -16.52
CA ALA A 178 -6.27 -0.44 -15.93
C ALA A 178 -5.35 -1.20 -14.97
N LEU A 179 -5.92 -2.06 -14.10
CA LEU A 179 -5.16 -2.91 -13.18
C LEU A 179 -4.29 -3.93 -13.92
N LYS A 180 -4.80 -4.53 -15.01
CA LYS A 180 -3.98 -5.37 -15.89
C LYS A 180 -2.81 -4.58 -16.49
N GLY A 181 -3.04 -3.33 -16.89
CA GLY A 181 -1.99 -2.43 -17.37
C GLY A 181 -0.93 -2.15 -16.31
N ALA A 182 -1.34 -1.95 -15.06
CA ALA A 182 -0.42 -1.75 -13.93
C ALA A 182 0.50 -2.97 -13.72
N VAL A 183 -0.03 -4.19 -13.74
CA VAL A 183 0.76 -5.43 -13.71
C VAL A 183 1.68 -5.51 -14.94
N GLY A 184 1.17 -5.16 -16.12
CA GLY A 184 1.93 -5.16 -17.37
C GLY A 184 3.15 -4.25 -17.39
N LEU A 185 3.21 -3.20 -16.55
CA LEU A 185 4.43 -2.39 -16.38
C LEU A 185 5.62 -3.25 -15.91
N PHE A 186 5.34 -4.21 -15.02
CA PHE A 186 6.35 -5.13 -14.48
C PHE A 186 6.71 -6.21 -15.46
N ASP A 187 5.74 -6.76 -16.21
CA ASP A 187 6.01 -7.77 -17.24
C ASP A 187 7.06 -7.32 -18.27
N GLN A 188 7.12 -6.01 -18.58
CA GLN A 188 8.08 -5.46 -19.54
C GLN A 188 9.51 -5.36 -18.99
N VAL A 189 9.68 -5.26 -17.66
CA VAL A 189 10.98 -4.98 -17.00
C VAL A 189 11.50 -6.21 -16.26
N CYS A 190 10.58 -7.00 -15.71
CA CYS A 190 10.81 -8.13 -14.82
C CYS A 190 10.08 -9.41 -15.27
N PRO A 191 10.24 -9.90 -16.52
CA PRO A 191 9.50 -11.07 -16.97
C PRO A 191 9.84 -12.31 -16.13
N ARG A 192 8.86 -12.78 -15.34
CA ARG A 192 8.88 -14.02 -14.53
C ARG A 192 9.71 -13.98 -13.24
N ASP A 193 10.21 -12.82 -12.83
CA ASP A 193 10.88 -12.64 -11.54
C ASP A 193 10.63 -11.22 -11.02
N TYR A 194 9.52 -11.07 -10.29
CA TYR A 194 9.08 -9.79 -9.75
C TYR A 194 9.76 -9.43 -8.42
N GLY A 195 10.54 -10.34 -7.84
CA GLY A 195 11.14 -10.16 -6.52
C GLY A 195 10.13 -9.73 -5.47
N SER A 196 10.49 -8.75 -4.64
CA SER A 196 9.61 -8.19 -3.60
C SER A 196 8.32 -7.58 -4.13
N GLU A 197 8.24 -7.25 -5.43
CA GLU A 197 7.05 -6.65 -6.04
C GLU A 197 5.93 -7.68 -6.26
N ALA A 198 6.23 -8.98 -6.23
CA ALA A 198 5.24 -10.05 -6.36
C ALA A 198 4.08 -9.89 -5.38
N GLY A 199 4.34 -9.41 -4.16
CA GLY A 199 3.31 -9.12 -3.16
C GLY A 199 2.31 -8.05 -3.61
N LEU A 200 2.80 -6.90 -4.12
CA LEU A 200 1.94 -5.85 -4.66
C LEU A 200 1.14 -6.35 -5.88
N LEU A 201 1.79 -7.08 -6.78
CA LEU A 201 1.13 -7.61 -7.97
C LEU A 201 0.02 -8.60 -7.62
N ALA A 202 0.23 -9.46 -6.61
CA ALA A 202 -0.81 -10.35 -6.10
C ALA A 202 -2.02 -9.55 -5.58
N CYS A 203 -1.77 -8.45 -4.86
CA CYS A 203 -2.84 -7.55 -4.45
C CYS A 203 -3.60 -7.01 -5.66
N LEU A 204 -2.90 -6.41 -6.63
CA LEU A 204 -3.53 -5.84 -7.83
C LEU A 204 -4.39 -6.86 -8.59
N GLU A 205 -3.96 -8.12 -8.66
CA GLU A 205 -4.74 -9.20 -9.27
C GLU A 205 -5.97 -9.60 -8.43
N MET A 206 -5.91 -9.54 -7.09
CA MET A 206 -7.10 -9.69 -6.24
C MET A 206 -8.13 -8.57 -6.51
N LEU A 207 -7.69 -7.32 -6.64
CA LEU A 207 -8.57 -6.19 -6.98
C LEU A 207 -9.13 -6.34 -8.40
N ARG A 208 -8.30 -6.74 -9.35
CA ARG A 208 -8.73 -7.00 -10.73
C ARG A 208 -9.76 -8.12 -10.78
N SER A 209 -9.59 -9.18 -9.97
CA SER A 209 -10.57 -10.25 -9.83
C SER A 209 -11.94 -9.73 -9.38
N TYR A 210 -11.98 -8.82 -8.39
CA TYR A 210 -13.22 -8.16 -7.97
C TYR A 210 -13.91 -7.44 -9.14
N TYR A 211 -13.18 -6.61 -9.89
CA TYR A 211 -13.77 -5.87 -11.00
C TYR A 211 -14.21 -6.78 -12.18
N LEU A 212 -13.48 -7.85 -12.46
CA LEU A 212 -13.91 -8.87 -13.43
C LEU A 212 -15.18 -9.57 -12.98
N TRP A 213 -15.27 -9.90 -11.69
CA TRP A 213 -16.44 -10.54 -11.11
C TRP A 213 -17.68 -9.65 -11.21
N VAL A 214 -17.62 -8.41 -10.72
CA VAL A 214 -18.77 -7.48 -10.77
C VAL A 214 -19.11 -7.08 -12.21
N GLY A 215 -18.13 -7.10 -13.12
CA GLY A 215 -18.32 -6.95 -14.57
C GLY A 215 -18.94 -8.17 -15.28
N GLY A 216 -19.17 -9.27 -14.57
CA GLY A 216 -19.78 -10.50 -15.10
C GLY A 216 -18.80 -11.48 -15.74
N ASP A 217 -17.51 -11.17 -15.83
CA ASP A 217 -16.47 -12.07 -16.34
C ASP A 217 -15.98 -13.02 -15.24
N ARG A 218 -16.76 -14.08 -15.01
CA ARG A 218 -16.49 -15.06 -13.95
C ARG A 218 -15.20 -15.84 -14.20
N ASP A 219 -14.91 -16.16 -15.46
CA ASP A 219 -13.70 -16.93 -15.81
C ASP A 219 -12.46 -16.06 -15.67
N GLY A 220 -12.51 -14.81 -16.15
CA GLY A 220 -11.45 -13.83 -15.94
C GLY A 220 -11.17 -13.58 -14.45
N ALA A 221 -12.22 -13.49 -13.63
CA ALA A 221 -12.06 -13.29 -12.19
C ALA A 221 -11.26 -14.42 -11.52
N PHE A 222 -11.51 -15.68 -11.88
CA PHE A 222 -10.75 -16.82 -11.35
C PHE A 222 -9.36 -16.96 -11.97
N LEU A 223 -9.15 -16.56 -13.22
CA LEU A 223 -7.81 -16.47 -13.80
C LEU A 223 -6.94 -15.43 -13.08
N ALA A 224 -7.52 -14.29 -12.70
CA ALA A 224 -6.83 -13.28 -11.89
C ALA A 224 -6.51 -13.82 -10.48
N LEU A 225 -7.42 -14.58 -9.84
CA LEU A 225 -7.15 -15.23 -8.56
C LEU A 225 -6.02 -16.27 -8.65
N ASP A 226 -6.03 -17.12 -9.67
CA ASP A 226 -4.94 -18.09 -9.88
C ASP A 226 -3.60 -17.36 -10.04
N HIS A 227 -3.56 -16.26 -10.82
CA HIS A 227 -2.35 -15.44 -10.96
C HIS A 227 -1.91 -14.78 -9.65
N ALA A 228 -2.85 -14.24 -8.86
CA ALA A 228 -2.56 -13.68 -7.54
C ALA A 228 -1.96 -14.73 -6.60
N GLY A 229 -2.46 -15.97 -6.65
CA GLY A 229 -1.96 -17.09 -5.87
C GLY A 229 -0.54 -17.50 -6.24
N ASP A 230 -0.22 -17.52 -7.53
CA ASP A 230 1.14 -17.81 -8.00
C ASP A 230 2.11 -16.69 -7.56
N LEU A 231 1.74 -15.42 -7.73
CA LEU A 231 2.52 -14.27 -7.28
C LEU A 231 2.76 -14.26 -5.77
N ALA A 232 1.75 -14.59 -4.96
CA ALA A 232 1.90 -14.63 -3.51
C ALA A 232 2.79 -15.80 -3.05
N LYS A 233 2.77 -16.94 -3.75
CA LYS A 233 3.69 -18.04 -3.48
C LYS A 233 5.12 -17.69 -3.87
N ASP A 234 5.29 -17.02 -5.00
CA ASP A 234 6.60 -16.50 -5.39
C ASP A 234 7.12 -15.54 -4.32
N PHE A 235 6.26 -14.67 -3.78
CA PHE A 235 6.57 -13.78 -2.66
C PHE A 235 6.96 -14.52 -1.37
N ASP A 236 6.20 -15.55 -0.97
CA ASP A 236 6.51 -16.38 0.21
C ASP A 236 7.80 -17.19 0.03
N ALA A 237 8.10 -17.61 -1.20
CA ALA A 237 9.29 -18.37 -1.55
C ALA A 237 10.54 -17.50 -1.73
N LEU A 238 10.44 -16.16 -1.65
CA LEU A 238 11.56 -15.26 -1.80
C LEU A 238 12.64 -15.56 -0.74
N SER A 239 13.69 -16.23 -1.19
CA SER A 239 14.89 -16.49 -0.43
C SER A 239 16.09 -15.84 -1.13
N GLY A 240 16.70 -14.83 -0.51
CA GLY A 240 17.91 -14.19 -1.07
C GLY A 240 17.62 -13.18 -2.18
N ASP A 241 18.42 -13.23 -3.25
CA ASP A 241 18.66 -12.13 -4.18
C ASP A 241 17.64 -12.11 -5.33
N THR A 242 16.91 -11.01 -5.56
CA THR A 242 15.55 -11.07 -6.16
C THR A 242 15.28 -10.22 -7.41
N HIS A 243 16.31 -9.77 -8.13
CA HIS A 243 16.09 -9.22 -9.49
C HIS A 243 17.10 -9.77 -10.49
N THR A 244 16.64 -10.69 -11.34
CA THR A 244 17.51 -11.40 -12.30
C THR A 244 17.48 -10.85 -13.73
N THR A 245 16.77 -9.75 -13.99
CA THR A 245 16.59 -9.27 -15.37
C THR A 245 17.75 -8.42 -15.88
N PRO A 246 18.08 -8.45 -17.20
CA PRO A 246 19.22 -7.71 -17.74
C PRO A 246 19.21 -6.21 -17.45
N ILE A 247 18.02 -5.59 -17.37
CA ILE A 247 17.86 -4.16 -17.10
C ILE A 247 18.01 -3.82 -15.61
N LEU A 248 17.71 -4.75 -14.70
CA LEU A 248 17.82 -4.57 -13.24
C LEU A 248 19.01 -5.30 -12.62
N ARG A 249 19.88 -5.94 -13.41
CA ARG A 249 21.01 -6.78 -12.94
C ARG A 249 22.00 -6.11 -11.96
N LEU A 250 21.93 -4.79 -11.79
CA LEU A 250 22.80 -4.01 -10.91
C LEU A 250 22.08 -3.48 -9.66
N VAL A 251 20.75 -3.60 -9.59
CA VAL A 251 19.91 -3.16 -8.48
C VAL A 251 20.14 -4.09 -7.29
N GLY A 252 20.32 -3.49 -6.11
CA GLY A 252 20.50 -4.23 -4.87
C GLY A 252 19.24 -4.97 -4.43
N GLU A 253 19.43 -5.99 -3.60
CA GLU A 253 18.44 -7.01 -3.29
C GLU A 253 17.33 -6.51 -2.36
N GLY A 254 16.07 -6.78 -2.72
CA GLY A 254 14.96 -6.74 -1.78
C GLY A 254 14.96 -8.00 -0.92
N ARG A 255 14.93 -7.85 0.42
CA ARG A 255 14.70 -8.99 1.32
C ARG A 255 13.21 -9.09 1.60
N ALA A 256 12.62 -10.24 1.30
CA ALA A 256 11.32 -10.58 1.86
C ALA A 256 11.43 -10.81 3.38
N PRO A 257 10.36 -10.57 4.14
CA PRO A 257 10.28 -11.00 5.53
C PRO A 257 10.53 -12.50 5.63
N LYS A 258 11.36 -12.93 6.60
CA LYS A 258 11.46 -14.37 6.92
C LYS A 258 10.10 -14.86 7.40
N ASP A 259 9.71 -16.04 6.93
CA ASP A 259 8.48 -16.74 7.36
C ASP A 259 7.17 -16.03 6.94
N SER A 260 7.11 -15.49 5.71
CA SER A 260 5.87 -15.00 5.12
C SER A 260 4.92 -16.17 4.79
N ALA A 261 3.63 -15.99 5.10
CA ALA A 261 2.55 -16.93 4.76
C ALA A 261 1.44 -16.21 3.97
N PHE A 262 1.83 -15.23 3.15
CA PHE A 262 0.94 -14.31 2.47
C PHE A 262 -0.02 -15.03 1.52
N ALA A 263 0.44 -16.07 0.82
CA ALA A 263 -0.42 -16.88 -0.05
C ALA A 263 -1.60 -17.50 0.71
N ALA A 264 -1.39 -17.95 1.95
CA ALA A 264 -2.43 -18.57 2.76
C ALA A 264 -3.47 -17.56 3.26
N GLU A 265 -3.10 -16.28 3.38
CA GLU A 265 -3.98 -15.21 3.86
C GLU A 265 -4.88 -14.62 2.75
N LEU A 266 -4.53 -14.79 1.47
CA LEU A 266 -5.26 -14.17 0.35
C LEU A 266 -6.81 -14.34 0.39
N PRO A 267 -7.39 -15.51 0.74
CA PRO A 267 -8.84 -15.66 0.76
C PRO A 267 -9.52 -14.75 1.79
N ASP A 268 -8.86 -14.54 2.93
CA ASP A 268 -9.36 -13.68 4.00
C ASP A 268 -9.15 -12.21 3.65
N LEU A 269 -8.08 -11.91 2.91
CA LEU A 269 -7.72 -10.56 2.50
C LEU A 269 -8.46 -10.10 1.24
N TRP A 270 -8.99 -10.98 0.40
CA TRP A 270 -9.62 -10.60 -0.86
C TRP A 270 -10.75 -9.56 -0.68
N PRO A 271 -10.80 -8.48 -1.50
CA PRO A 271 -9.94 -8.15 -2.65
C PRO A 271 -8.74 -7.24 -2.33
N TRP A 272 -8.26 -7.29 -1.08
CA TRP A 272 -7.19 -6.50 -0.45
C TRP A 272 -7.51 -5.04 -0.18
N TRP A 273 -8.19 -4.36 -1.11
CA TRP A 273 -8.69 -3.00 -0.88
C TRP A 273 -10.14 -2.98 -0.43
N ASP A 274 -10.52 -1.91 0.27
CA ASP A 274 -11.91 -1.60 0.51
C ASP A 274 -12.57 -1.17 -0.81
N VAL A 275 -13.67 -1.84 -1.16
CA VAL A 275 -14.36 -1.69 -2.44
C VAL A 275 -15.86 -1.65 -2.20
N ARG A 276 -16.60 -0.99 -3.10
CA ARG A 276 -18.05 -0.90 -3.01
C ARG A 276 -18.70 -2.28 -2.88
N GLU A 277 -19.53 -2.45 -1.86
CA GLU A 277 -20.23 -3.71 -1.58
C GLU A 277 -19.30 -4.93 -1.40
N GLY A 278 -18.05 -4.74 -0.98
CA GLY A 278 -17.02 -5.79 -0.90
C GLY A 278 -17.48 -7.06 -0.19
N ASP A 279 -18.11 -6.94 0.99
CA ASP A 279 -18.62 -8.09 1.75
C ASP A 279 -19.68 -8.89 1.00
N ARG A 280 -20.61 -8.20 0.34
CA ARG A 280 -21.66 -8.84 -0.47
C ARG A 280 -21.03 -9.58 -1.64
N VAL A 281 -20.12 -8.93 -2.37
CA VAL A 281 -19.46 -9.53 -3.53
C VAL A 281 -18.60 -10.74 -3.10
N LYS A 282 -17.90 -10.65 -1.97
CA LYS A 282 -17.14 -11.76 -1.38
C LYS A 282 -18.04 -12.95 -1.06
N ALA A 283 -19.21 -12.70 -0.48
CA ALA A 283 -20.20 -13.74 -0.20
C ALA A 283 -20.79 -14.37 -1.49
N GLU A 284 -20.84 -13.64 -2.60
CA GLU A 284 -21.26 -14.16 -3.90
C GLU A 284 -20.18 -15.05 -4.54
N ILE A 285 -18.94 -14.55 -4.70
CA ILE A 285 -17.85 -15.30 -5.35
C ILE A 285 -17.48 -16.57 -4.57
N SER A 286 -17.56 -16.52 -3.23
CA SER A 286 -17.22 -17.66 -2.36
C SER A 286 -18.19 -18.86 -2.51
N LYS A 287 -19.36 -18.66 -3.12
CA LYS A 287 -20.32 -19.74 -3.43
C LYS A 287 -19.95 -20.51 -4.69
N ASP A 288 -19.15 -19.93 -5.58
CA ASP A 288 -18.67 -20.62 -6.78
C ASP A 288 -17.75 -21.78 -6.37
N PRO A 289 -17.95 -23.01 -6.89
CA PRO A 289 -17.10 -24.15 -6.57
C PRO A 289 -15.59 -23.92 -6.79
N ARG A 290 -15.23 -23.05 -7.72
CA ARG A 290 -13.83 -22.70 -8.02
C ARG A 290 -13.16 -21.95 -6.86
N TRP A 291 -13.91 -21.23 -6.03
CA TRP A 291 -13.37 -20.57 -4.84
C TRP A 291 -12.72 -21.58 -3.90
N LYS A 292 -13.45 -22.66 -3.55
CA LYS A 292 -12.91 -23.72 -2.68
C LYS A 292 -11.72 -24.43 -3.32
N ALA A 293 -11.70 -24.57 -4.65
CA ALA A 293 -10.57 -25.14 -5.35
C ALA A 293 -9.34 -24.23 -5.27
N TRP A 294 -9.51 -22.93 -5.52
CA TRP A 294 -8.47 -21.92 -5.41
C TRP A 294 -7.89 -21.85 -3.99
N VAL A 295 -8.74 -21.76 -2.95
CA VAL A 295 -8.30 -21.77 -1.54
C VAL A 295 -7.43 -23.00 -1.20
N ARG A 296 -7.75 -24.18 -1.76
CA ARG A 296 -6.92 -25.39 -1.54
C ARG A 296 -5.56 -25.31 -2.23
N LYS A 297 -5.44 -24.59 -3.35
CA LYS A 297 -4.15 -24.42 -4.05
C LYS A 297 -3.19 -23.51 -3.27
N LEU A 298 -3.69 -22.69 -2.36
CA LEU A 298 -2.90 -21.72 -1.58
C LEU A 298 -2.28 -22.30 -0.29
N LYS A 299 -2.70 -23.51 0.09
CA LYS A 299 -2.16 -24.27 1.21
C LYS A 299 -1.08 -25.23 0.74
#